data_AF-A0A3G9D1J0-F1
#
_entry.id   AF-A0A3G9D1J0-F1
#
_cell.length_a   1.000
_cell.length_b   1.000
_cell.length_c   1.000
_cell.angle_alpha   90.00
_cell.angle_beta   90.00
_cell.angle_gamma   90.00
#
_symmetry.space_group_name_H-M   'P 1'
#
loop_
_entity.id
_entity.type
_entity.pdbx_description
1 polymer ?
#
loop_
_entity_poly.entity_id
_entity_poly.type
_entity_poly.pdbx_seq_one_letter_code
_entity_poly.pdbx_strand_id
1 'polypeptide(L)'
;MGILIIISFLIIPIFLVYGYILRVIKATVAGFDELPDFDEWGDMLIDGLKVFVVAIVYMIIPVIILIASYFLAMSNPIVALIGIVIGGILAIIFGLLLAIAIAHMAFNDSLGAAFSIGEILNVISEISWLKYIIWIIGVTIINTGAYSVTMGVLNIILLPIAGLFGIAAITQMTPEIASAGFILVLIIMLLVFGLFVVPYLLIFCARALGRLYSDR
;
A
#
# COMPACT_ATOMS: atom_id res chain seq x y z
N MET A 1 8.14 -7.53 -10.72
CA MET A 1 7.23 -6.86 -9.76
C MET A 1 5.88 -6.45 -10.31
N GLY A 2 5.81 -5.58 -11.32
CA GLY A 2 4.52 -5.07 -11.83
C GLY A 2 3.52 -6.16 -12.24
N ILE A 3 4.00 -7.22 -12.88
CA ILE A 3 3.14 -8.36 -13.28
C ILE A 3 2.44 -8.96 -12.04
N LEU A 4 3.15 -9.13 -10.92
CA LEU A 4 2.59 -9.71 -9.71
C LEU A 4 1.46 -8.87 -9.14
N ILE A 5 1.58 -7.54 -9.18
CA ILE A 5 0.51 -6.63 -8.72
C ILE A 5 -0.76 -6.83 -9.56
N ILE A 6 -0.62 -6.99 -10.87
CA ILE A 6 -1.77 -7.25 -11.76
C ILE A 6 -2.43 -8.58 -11.44
N ILE A 7 -1.64 -9.62 -11.21
CA ILE A 7 -2.16 -10.96 -10.92
C ILE A 7 -2.47 -11.16 -9.42
N SER A 8 -2.35 -10.14 -8.56
CA SER A 8 -2.62 -10.22 -7.12
C SER A 8 -4.05 -10.62 -6.77
N PHE A 9 -5.00 -10.53 -7.71
CA PHE A 9 -6.34 -11.08 -7.51
C PHE A 9 -6.33 -12.61 -7.30
N LEU A 10 -5.25 -13.31 -7.69
CA LEU A 10 -5.03 -14.74 -7.40
C LEU A 10 -4.58 -15.01 -5.96
N ILE A 11 -4.54 -14.00 -5.08
CA ILE A 11 -4.15 -14.04 -3.66
C ILE A 11 -2.66 -14.35 -3.46
N ILE A 12 -2.11 -15.43 -4.03
CA ILE A 12 -0.71 -15.83 -3.89
C ILE A 12 0.28 -14.71 -4.30
N PRO A 13 0.10 -14.00 -5.43
CA PRO A 13 1.06 -13.01 -5.88
C PRO A 13 1.21 -11.80 -4.94
N ILE A 14 0.21 -11.50 -4.11
CA ILE A 14 0.30 -10.37 -3.16
C ILE A 14 1.36 -10.62 -2.09
N PHE A 15 1.54 -11.88 -1.66
CA PHE A 15 2.55 -12.23 -0.67
C PHE A 15 3.95 -12.07 -1.24
N LEU A 16 4.17 -12.43 -2.51
CA LEU A 16 5.45 -12.19 -3.18
C LEU A 16 5.79 -10.69 -3.24
N VAL A 17 4.79 -9.82 -3.44
CA VAL A 17 4.99 -8.36 -3.38
C VAL A 17 5.43 -7.95 -1.98
N TYR A 18 4.71 -8.36 -0.93
CA TYR A 18 5.08 -8.02 0.45
C TYR A 18 6.46 -8.54 0.87
N GLY A 19 6.82 -9.76 0.46
CA GLY A 19 8.13 -10.33 0.76
C GLY A 19 9.27 -9.56 0.13
N TYR A 20 9.11 -9.13 -1.12
CA TYR A 20 10.12 -8.28 -1.75
C TYR A 20 10.19 -6.90 -1.11
N ILE A 21 9.06 -6.32 -0.71
CA ILE A 21 9.06 -5.04 0.02
C ILE A 21 9.86 -5.19 1.31
N LEU A 22 9.72 -6.33 2.01
CA LEU A 22 10.58 -6.63 3.16
C LEU A 22 12.06 -6.72 2.76
N ARG A 23 12.40 -7.39 1.66
CA ARG A 23 13.79 -7.45 1.13
C ARG A 23 14.34 -6.06 0.80
N VAL A 24 13.54 -5.18 0.20
CA VAL A 24 13.94 -3.80 -0.09
C VAL A 24 14.24 -3.03 1.20
N ILE A 25 13.40 -3.20 2.22
CA ILE A 25 13.65 -2.59 3.54
C ILE A 25 14.95 -3.16 4.14
N LYS A 26 15.13 -4.49 4.15
CA LYS A 26 16.36 -5.15 4.63
C LYS A 26 17.61 -4.58 3.96
N ALA A 27 17.62 -4.52 2.63
CA ALA A 27 18.74 -3.98 1.85
C ALA A 27 19.02 -2.50 2.16
N THR A 28 17.96 -1.70 2.28
CA THR A 28 18.09 -0.27 2.57
C THR A 28 18.64 -0.02 3.97
N VAL A 29 18.16 -0.76 4.97
CA VAL A 29 18.64 -0.65 6.35
C VAL A 29 20.10 -1.13 6.46
N ALA A 30 20.50 -2.11 5.64
CA ALA A 30 21.89 -2.55 5.53
C ALA A 30 22.79 -1.57 4.74
N GLY A 31 22.24 -0.46 4.21
CA GLY A 31 22.99 0.58 3.51
C GLY A 31 23.22 0.30 2.02
N PHE A 32 22.53 -0.69 1.43
CA PHE A 32 22.63 -0.96 0.00
C PHE A 32 21.71 -0.03 -0.80
N ASP A 33 22.27 0.63 -1.82
CA ASP A 33 21.53 1.50 -2.74
C ASP A 33 20.94 0.76 -3.95
N GLU A 34 21.38 -0.47 -4.21
CA GLU A 34 20.87 -1.32 -5.28
C GLU A 34 19.56 -2.01 -4.89
N LEU A 35 18.73 -2.34 -5.88
CA LEU A 35 17.50 -3.10 -5.62
C LEU A 35 17.86 -4.58 -5.46
N PRO A 36 17.29 -5.28 -4.47
CA PRO A 36 17.44 -6.73 -4.38
C PRO A 36 16.94 -7.41 -5.65
N ASP A 37 17.60 -8.51 -5.99
CA ASP A 37 17.18 -9.36 -7.09
C ASP A 37 15.80 -9.98 -6.83
N PHE A 38 15.09 -10.26 -7.93
CA PHE A 38 13.76 -10.84 -7.91
C PHE A 38 13.81 -12.36 -8.07
N ASP A 39 14.53 -13.02 -7.19
CA ASP A 39 14.80 -14.45 -7.16
C ASP A 39 14.26 -15.10 -5.88
N GLU A 40 14.57 -16.39 -5.67
CA GLU A 40 14.23 -17.12 -4.44
C GLU A 40 12.77 -16.94 -4.01
N TRP A 41 11.84 -17.22 -4.92
CA TRP A 41 10.43 -16.84 -4.77
C TRP A 41 9.76 -17.54 -3.58
N GLY A 42 10.27 -18.70 -3.16
CA GLY A 42 9.81 -19.41 -1.97
C GLY A 42 10.06 -18.62 -0.68
N ASP A 43 11.29 -18.13 -0.49
CA ASP A 43 11.65 -17.35 0.69
C ASP A 43 10.92 -16.01 0.71
N MET A 44 10.75 -15.40 -0.47
CA MET A 44 9.95 -14.19 -0.62
C MET A 44 8.48 -14.41 -0.27
N LEU A 45 7.89 -15.55 -0.63
CA LEU A 45 6.52 -15.88 -0.25
C LEU A 45 6.40 -16.02 1.28
N ILE A 46 7.36 -16.69 1.91
CA ILE A 46 7.42 -16.85 3.37
C ILE A 46 7.55 -15.49 4.06
N ASP A 47 8.46 -14.64 3.60
CA ASP A 47 8.65 -13.29 4.14
C ASP A 47 7.39 -12.42 3.93
N GLY A 48 6.71 -12.58 2.80
CA GLY A 48 5.42 -11.93 2.55
C GLY A 48 4.33 -12.37 3.51
N LEU A 49 4.28 -13.66 3.81
CA LEU A 49 3.34 -14.21 4.79
C LEU A 49 3.65 -13.70 6.21
N LYS A 50 4.93 -13.59 6.58
CA LYS A 50 5.35 -12.96 7.85
C LYS A 50 4.83 -11.52 7.96
N VAL A 51 5.08 -10.70 6.93
CA VAL A 51 4.58 -9.31 6.88
C VAL A 51 3.05 -9.26 7.03
N PHE A 52 2.35 -10.15 6.33
CA PHE A 52 0.89 -10.24 6.41
C PHE A 52 0.39 -10.59 7.81
N VAL A 53 1.02 -11.56 8.49
CA VAL A 53 0.70 -11.93 9.87
C VAL A 53 0.89 -10.75 10.81
N VAL A 54 1.99 -10.02 10.69
CA VAL A 54 2.24 -8.80 11.49
C VAL A 54 1.14 -7.76 11.23
N ALA A 55 0.80 -7.51 9.96
CA ALA A 55 -0.24 -6.56 9.60
C ALA A 55 -1.61 -6.93 10.19
N ILE A 56 -1.99 -8.22 10.17
CA ILE A 56 -3.22 -8.70 10.82
C ILE A 56 -3.18 -8.41 12.31
N VAL A 57 -2.11 -8.81 13.01
CA VAL A 57 -2.04 -8.68 14.48
C VAL A 57 -2.14 -7.22 14.91
N TYR A 58 -1.49 -6.30 14.19
CA TYR A 58 -1.59 -4.86 14.49
C TYR A 58 -2.96 -4.27 14.15
N MET A 59 -3.59 -4.72 13.06
CA MET A 59 -4.84 -4.10 12.56
C MET A 59 -6.13 -4.78 13.04
N ILE A 60 -6.05 -5.93 13.72
CA ILE A 60 -7.24 -6.71 14.11
C ILE A 60 -8.18 -5.92 15.03
N ILE A 61 -7.64 -5.23 16.04
CA ILE A 61 -8.43 -4.45 17.00
C ILE A 61 -9.15 -3.28 16.29
N PRO A 62 -8.46 -2.39 15.56
CA PRO A 62 -9.12 -1.34 14.78
C PRO A 62 -10.19 -1.87 13.82
N VAL A 63 -9.88 -2.94 13.09
CA VAL A 63 -10.80 -3.52 12.10
C VAL A 63 -12.06 -4.07 12.75
N ILE A 64 -11.95 -4.80 13.86
CA ILE A 64 -13.13 -5.32 14.59
C ILE A 64 -14.05 -4.16 15.02
N ILE A 65 -13.48 -3.08 15.55
CA ILE A 65 -14.25 -1.91 16.00
C ILE A 65 -14.96 -1.25 14.82
N LEU A 66 -14.28 -1.07 13.68
CA LEU A 66 -14.88 -0.49 12.48
C LEU A 66 -16.00 -1.38 11.89
N ILE A 67 -15.80 -2.69 11.85
CA ILE A 67 -16.83 -3.65 11.39
C ILE A 67 -18.04 -3.61 12.33
N ALA A 68 -17.83 -3.65 13.64
CA ALA A 68 -18.91 -3.54 14.61
C ALA A 68 -19.69 -2.23 14.45
N SER A 69 -18.97 -1.12 14.24
CA SER A 69 -19.57 0.20 14.04
C SER A 69 -20.43 0.26 12.77
N TYR A 70 -19.99 -0.40 11.68
CA TYR A 70 -20.77 -0.51 10.45
C TYR A 70 -22.11 -1.20 10.67
N PHE A 71 -22.13 -2.33 11.37
CA PHE A 71 -23.38 -3.04 11.69
C PHE A 71 -24.28 -2.23 12.63
N LEU A 72 -23.68 -1.53 13.61
CA LEU A 72 -24.42 -0.68 14.54
C LEU A 72 -25.06 0.54 13.86
N ALA A 73 -24.53 1.00 12.72
CA ALA A 73 -25.06 2.16 12.00
C ALA A 73 -26.52 1.99 11.58
N MET A 74 -26.97 0.75 11.34
CA MET A 74 -28.36 0.43 11.00
C MET A 74 -29.31 0.57 12.19
N SER A 75 -28.80 0.47 13.42
CA SER A 75 -29.59 0.53 14.66
C SER A 75 -29.48 1.86 15.40
N ASN A 76 -28.28 2.44 15.45
CA ASN A 76 -27.98 3.65 16.20
C ASN A 76 -26.80 4.40 15.53
N PRO A 77 -27.09 5.41 14.69
CA PRO A 77 -26.07 6.10 13.93
C PRO A 77 -25.09 6.90 14.80
N ILE A 78 -25.51 7.34 15.99
CA ILE A 78 -24.63 8.11 16.92
C ILE A 78 -23.57 7.19 17.52
N VAL A 79 -23.97 6.00 17.99
CA VAL A 79 -23.02 5.02 18.54
C VAL A 79 -22.06 4.52 17.46
N ALA A 80 -22.57 4.30 16.24
CA ALA A 80 -21.74 3.94 15.10
C ALA A 80 -20.70 5.01 14.79
N LEU A 81 -21.07 6.29 14.80
CA LEU A 81 -20.13 7.39 14.58
C LEU A 81 -19.02 7.42 15.63
N ILE A 82 -19.34 7.24 16.92
CA ILE A 82 -18.35 7.16 18.00
C ILE A 82 -17.38 6.00 17.73
N GLY A 83 -17.92 4.83 17.37
CA GLY A 83 -17.11 3.66 17.06
C GLY A 83 -16.21 3.86 15.83
N ILE A 84 -16.69 4.53 14.79
CA ILE A 84 -15.88 4.90 13.61
C ILE A 84 -14.73 5.83 14.01
N VAL A 85 -15.00 6.84 14.84
CA VAL A 85 -13.96 7.77 15.30
C VAL A 85 -12.91 7.05 16.14
N ILE A 86 -13.32 6.23 17.11
CA ILE A 86 -12.41 5.46 17.97
C ILE A 86 -11.62 4.45 17.13
N GLY A 87 -12.29 3.69 16.26
CA GLY A 87 -11.65 2.73 15.36
C GLY A 87 -10.66 3.39 14.41
N GLY A 88 -10.99 4.58 13.89
CA GLY A 88 -10.09 5.37 13.06
C GLY A 88 -8.84 5.85 13.82
N ILE A 89 -9.00 6.37 15.04
CA ILE A 89 -7.88 6.78 15.88
C ILE A 89 -6.96 5.58 16.18
N LEU A 90 -7.54 4.43 16.55
CA LEU A 90 -6.77 3.20 16.78
C LEU A 90 -6.08 2.73 15.51
N ALA A 91 -6.75 2.75 14.36
CA ALA A 91 -6.14 2.37 13.08
C ALA A 91 -4.91 3.24 12.76
N ILE A 92 -4.97 4.55 13.05
CA ILE A 92 -3.83 5.45 12.90
C ILE A 92 -2.71 5.04 13.86
N ILE A 93 -2.99 4.90 15.16
CA ILE A 93 -1.97 4.57 16.16
C ILE A 93 -1.28 3.22 15.84
N PHE A 94 -2.07 2.18 15.58
CA PHE A 94 -1.53 0.85 15.24
C PHE A 94 -0.83 0.85 13.89
N GLY A 95 -1.31 1.63 12.91
CA GLY A 95 -0.65 1.81 11.62
C GLY A 95 0.73 2.47 11.72
N LEU A 96 0.89 3.46 12.61
CA LEU A 96 2.18 4.07 12.91
C LEU A 96 3.16 3.03 13.49
N LEU A 97 2.71 2.24 14.46
CA LEU A 97 3.55 1.20 15.05
C LEU A 97 3.89 0.11 14.03
N LEU A 98 2.94 -0.28 13.17
CA LEU A 98 3.12 -1.32 12.15
C LEU A 98 4.25 -0.99 11.17
N ALA A 99 4.37 0.27 10.72
CA ALA A 99 5.43 0.66 9.79
C ALA A 99 6.83 0.41 10.39
N ILE A 100 7.05 0.83 11.64
CA ILE A 100 8.32 0.61 12.33
C ILE A 100 8.48 -0.86 12.74
N ALA A 101 7.40 -1.56 13.09
CA ALA A 101 7.42 -2.99 13.38
C ALA A 101 7.96 -3.82 12.20
N ILE A 102 7.53 -3.51 10.97
CA ILE A 102 8.01 -4.19 9.76
C ILE A 102 9.50 -3.87 9.52
N ALA A 103 9.92 -2.63 9.73
CA ALA A 103 11.33 -2.26 9.60
C ALA A 103 12.21 -2.91 10.69
N HIS A 104 11.71 -3.01 11.91
CA HIS A 104 12.38 -3.68 13.02
C HIS A 104 12.47 -5.20 12.80
N MET A 105 11.44 -5.82 12.23
CA MET A 105 11.46 -7.20 11.77
C MET A 105 12.47 -7.41 10.64
N ALA A 106 12.56 -6.48 9.69
CA ALA A 106 13.53 -6.52 8.61
C ALA A 106 14.96 -6.47 9.16
N PHE A 107 15.23 -5.57 10.11
CA PHE A 107 16.55 -5.41 10.72
C PHE A 107 17.01 -6.62 11.55
N ASN A 108 16.11 -7.18 12.36
CA ASN A 108 16.43 -8.30 13.26
C ASN A 108 16.21 -9.69 12.64
N ASP A 109 15.78 -9.75 11.37
CA ASP A 109 15.44 -10.96 10.62
C ASP A 109 14.57 -11.99 11.37
N SER A 110 13.69 -11.51 12.24
CA SER A 110 12.86 -12.36 13.10
C SER A 110 11.43 -11.83 13.22
N LEU A 111 10.45 -12.71 13.04
CA LEU A 111 9.03 -12.36 13.16
C LEU A 111 8.69 -11.83 14.55
N GLY A 112 9.33 -12.37 15.60
CA GLY A 112 9.11 -11.95 16.99
C GLY A 112 9.48 -10.49 17.24
N ALA A 113 10.52 -9.96 16.56
CA ALA A 113 10.92 -8.56 16.69
C ALA A 113 9.82 -7.60 16.24
N ALA A 114 8.95 -8.02 15.30
CA ALA A 114 7.80 -7.21 14.90
C ALA A 114 6.81 -6.94 16.05
N PHE A 115 6.85 -7.72 17.12
CA PHE A 115 5.92 -7.61 18.26
C PHE A 115 6.58 -7.07 19.52
N SER A 116 7.86 -6.69 19.46
CA SER A 116 8.59 -6.04 20.54
C SER A 116 8.13 -4.57 20.69
N ILE A 117 6.90 -4.34 21.16
CA ILE A 117 6.30 -2.98 21.22
C ILE A 117 7.20 -2.00 22.00
N GLY A 118 7.83 -2.45 23.08
CA GLY A 118 8.76 -1.62 23.86
C GLY A 118 9.96 -1.13 23.03
N GLU A 119 10.57 -2.03 22.25
CA GLU A 119 11.70 -1.69 21.36
C GLU A 119 11.25 -0.78 20.23
N ILE A 120 10.09 -1.04 19.63
CA ILE A 120 9.50 -0.22 18.56
C ILE A 120 9.25 1.22 19.04
N LEU A 121 8.68 1.38 20.25
CA LEU A 121 8.45 2.71 20.83
C LEU A 121 9.75 3.44 21.16
N ASN A 122 10.79 2.71 21.58
CA ASN A 122 12.12 3.28 21.78
C ASN A 122 12.72 3.76 20.46
N VAL A 123 12.65 2.96 19.40
CA VAL A 123 13.14 3.35 18.06
C VAL A 123 12.42 4.61 17.55
N ILE A 124 11.10 4.70 17.70
CA ILE A 124 10.35 5.92 17.32
C ILE A 124 10.81 7.13 18.15
N SER A 125 11.10 6.92 19.43
CA SER A 125 11.55 7.98 20.33
C SER A 125 12.98 8.45 19.99
N GLU A 126 13.87 7.52 19.61
CA GLU A 126 15.23 7.79 19.10
C GLU A 126 15.18 8.66 17.83
N ILE A 127 14.34 8.26 16.86
CA ILE A 127 14.11 9.02 15.62
C ILE A 127 13.47 10.39 15.90
N SER A 128 12.78 10.55 17.03
CA SER A 128 11.86 11.63 17.38
C SER A 128 10.50 11.53 16.67
N TRP A 129 9.44 11.49 17.48
CA TRP A 129 8.04 11.49 17.02
C TRP A 129 7.73 12.59 16.01
N LEU A 130 8.25 13.81 16.21
CA LEU A 130 7.99 14.91 15.30
C LEU A 130 8.60 14.66 13.91
N LYS A 131 9.85 14.18 13.86
CA LYS A 131 10.50 13.82 12.59
C LYS A 131 9.78 12.68 11.90
N TYR A 132 9.34 11.68 12.66
CA TYR A 132 8.57 10.57 12.12
C TYR A 132 7.25 11.03 11.46
N ILE A 133 6.47 11.89 12.12
CA ILE A 133 5.23 12.43 11.55
C ILE A 133 5.52 13.28 10.30
N ILE A 134 6.56 14.11 10.31
CA ILE A 134 6.97 14.89 9.13
C ILE A 134 7.33 13.95 7.96
N TRP A 135 8.05 12.86 8.25
CA TRP A 135 8.39 11.85 7.24
C TRP A 135 7.13 11.21 6.64
N ILE A 136 6.14 10.82 7.45
CA ILE A 136 4.88 10.25 6.95
C ILE A 136 4.17 11.23 6.03
N ILE A 137 4.08 12.50 6.43
CA ILE A 137 3.45 13.55 5.62
C ILE A 137 4.19 13.70 4.29
N GLY A 138 5.53 13.77 4.32
CA GLY A 138 6.36 13.87 3.12
C GLY A 138 6.17 12.70 2.16
N VAL A 139 6.24 11.47 2.67
CA VAL A 139 6.01 10.24 1.88
C VAL A 139 4.59 10.22 1.30
N THR A 140 3.59 10.59 2.09
CA THR A 140 2.18 10.62 1.65
C THR A 140 1.96 11.66 0.55
N ILE A 141 2.57 12.85 0.66
CA ILE A 141 2.50 13.90 -0.36
C ILE A 141 3.13 13.42 -1.67
N ILE A 142 4.33 12.81 -1.61
CA ILE A 142 5.02 12.31 -2.81
C ILE A 142 4.20 11.21 -3.47
N ASN A 143 3.68 10.26 -2.68
CA ASN A 143 2.88 9.14 -3.18
C ASN A 143 1.57 9.61 -3.84
N THR A 144 0.84 10.50 -3.16
CA THR A 144 -0.43 11.05 -3.67
C THR A 144 -0.19 11.98 -4.87
N GLY A 145 0.91 12.75 -4.85
CA GLY A 145 1.34 13.60 -5.95
C GLY A 145 1.65 12.78 -7.21
N ALA A 146 2.47 11.73 -7.08
CA ALA A 146 2.78 10.83 -8.18
C ALA A 146 1.51 10.17 -8.75
N TYR A 147 0.64 9.66 -7.88
CA TYR A 147 -0.64 9.05 -8.31
C TYR A 147 -1.52 10.05 -9.07
N SER A 148 -1.69 11.26 -8.54
CA SER A 148 -2.53 12.29 -9.15
C SER A 148 -1.97 12.81 -10.48
N VAL A 149 -0.65 12.97 -10.59
CA VAL A 149 0.01 13.34 -11.86
C VAL A 149 -0.19 12.24 -12.90
N THR A 150 0.04 10.96 -12.56
CA THR A 150 -0.18 9.87 -13.51
C THR A 150 -1.65 9.77 -13.93
N MET A 151 -2.59 9.88 -12.98
CA MET A 151 -4.02 9.94 -13.31
C MET A 151 -4.34 11.10 -14.27
N GLY A 152 -3.79 12.29 -14.02
CA GLY A 152 -3.99 13.46 -14.87
C GLY A 152 -3.48 13.25 -16.29
N VAL A 153 -2.25 12.77 -16.44
CA VAL A 153 -1.63 12.48 -17.75
C VAL A 153 -2.44 11.42 -18.50
N LEU A 154 -2.82 10.34 -17.84
CA LEU A 154 -3.63 9.29 -18.46
C LEU A 154 -5.00 9.80 -18.89
N ASN A 155 -5.66 10.62 -18.07
CA ASN A 155 -6.95 11.20 -18.45
C ASN A 155 -6.82 12.12 -19.68
N ILE A 156 -5.77 12.94 -19.78
CA ILE A 156 -5.53 13.79 -20.95
C ILE A 156 -5.36 12.96 -22.22
N ILE A 157 -4.70 11.81 -22.14
CA ILE A 157 -4.43 10.94 -23.29
C ILE A 157 -5.63 10.06 -23.64
N LEU A 158 -6.30 9.50 -22.63
CA LEU A 158 -7.33 8.47 -22.80
C LEU A 158 -8.73 9.04 -23.01
N LEU A 159 -9.03 10.23 -22.48
CA LEU A 159 -10.35 10.86 -22.66
C LEU A 159 -10.68 11.15 -24.14
N PRO A 160 -9.76 11.67 -24.98
CA PRO A 160 -10.02 11.81 -26.41
C PRO A 160 -10.32 10.47 -27.09
N ILE A 161 -9.59 9.41 -26.71
CA ILE A 161 -9.80 8.07 -27.24
C ILE A 161 -11.20 7.57 -26.85
N ALA A 162 -11.57 7.67 -25.57
CA ALA A 162 -12.92 7.32 -25.11
C ALA A 162 -14.01 8.11 -25.86
N GLY A 163 -13.76 9.40 -26.10
CA GLY A 163 -14.65 10.27 -26.87
C GLY A 163 -14.86 9.79 -28.31
N LEU A 164 -13.80 9.34 -28.99
CA LEU A 164 -13.89 8.78 -30.35
C LEU A 164 -14.77 7.52 -30.37
N PHE A 165 -14.59 6.60 -29.42
CA PHE A 165 -15.45 5.42 -29.29
C PHE A 165 -16.90 5.80 -28.98
N GLY A 166 -17.13 6.81 -28.14
CA GLY A 166 -18.46 7.34 -27.86
C GLY A 166 -19.15 7.90 -29.10
N ILE A 167 -18.43 8.71 -29.90
CA ILE A 167 -18.95 9.25 -31.16
C ILE A 167 -19.27 8.12 -32.14
N ALA A 168 -18.37 7.14 -32.30
CA ALA A 168 -18.57 6.01 -33.20
C ALA A 168 -19.78 5.15 -32.81
N ALA A 169 -20.01 4.93 -31.51
CA ALA A 169 -21.17 4.20 -31.02
C ALA A 169 -22.49 4.91 -31.35
N ILE A 170 -22.51 6.24 -31.26
CA ILE A 170 -23.68 7.06 -31.61
C ILE A 170 -23.95 7.01 -33.12
N THR A 171 -22.91 7.20 -33.95
CA THR A 171 -23.08 7.27 -35.40
C THR A 171 -23.46 5.93 -36.02
N GLN A 172 -23.01 4.82 -35.43
CA GLN A 172 -23.31 3.46 -35.90
C GLN A 172 -24.48 2.81 -35.15
N MET A 173 -25.14 3.52 -34.22
CA MET A 173 -26.22 2.99 -33.37
C MET A 173 -25.89 1.65 -32.68
N THR A 174 -24.63 1.48 -32.27
CA THR A 174 -24.11 0.24 -31.64
C THR A 174 -23.47 0.60 -30.30
N PRO A 175 -24.23 0.52 -29.18
CA PRO A 175 -23.74 0.84 -27.84
C PRO A 175 -22.54 -0.01 -27.41
N GLU A 176 -22.37 -1.19 -28.01
CA GLU A 176 -21.26 -2.10 -27.75
C GLU A 176 -19.91 -1.43 -28.03
N ILE A 177 -19.82 -0.56 -29.04
CA ILE A 177 -18.59 0.18 -29.38
C ILE A 177 -18.16 1.10 -28.23
N ALA A 178 -19.11 1.79 -27.59
CA ALA A 178 -18.82 2.66 -26.45
C ALA A 178 -18.33 1.85 -25.25
N SER A 179 -18.98 0.70 -24.99
CA SER A 179 -18.57 -0.20 -23.90
C SER A 179 -17.17 -0.78 -24.13
N ALA A 180 -16.84 -1.15 -25.36
CA ALA A 180 -15.51 -1.64 -25.74
C ALA A 180 -14.43 -0.56 -25.55
N GLY A 181 -14.72 0.68 -25.98
CA GLY A 181 -13.83 1.82 -25.76
C GLY A 181 -13.58 2.11 -24.29
N PHE A 182 -14.63 2.05 -23.46
CA PHE A 182 -14.51 2.23 -22.01
C PHE A 182 -13.68 1.12 -21.35
N ILE A 183 -13.94 -0.14 -21.70
CA ILE A 183 -13.17 -1.29 -21.20
C ILE A 183 -11.70 -1.16 -21.59
N LEU A 184 -11.40 -0.77 -22.84
CA LEU A 184 -10.04 -0.54 -23.30
C LEU A 184 -9.32 0.52 -22.45
N VAL A 185 -9.98 1.64 -22.14
CA VAL A 185 -9.43 2.69 -21.27
C VAL A 185 -9.15 2.17 -19.87
N LEU A 186 -10.08 1.41 -19.28
CA LEU A 186 -9.88 0.79 -17.97
C LEU A 186 -8.72 -0.20 -17.96
N ILE A 187 -8.57 -1.01 -19.01
CA ILE A 187 -7.45 -1.94 -19.15
C ILE A 187 -6.13 -1.16 -19.23
N ILE A 188 -6.06 -0.11 -20.05
CA ILE A 188 -4.84 0.70 -20.15
C ILE A 188 -4.51 1.35 -18.79
N MET A 189 -5.51 1.91 -18.10
CA MET A 189 -5.31 2.46 -16.75
C MET A 189 -4.77 1.40 -15.79
N LEU A 190 -5.40 0.23 -15.74
CA LEU A 190 -4.99 -0.88 -14.88
C LEU A 190 -3.55 -1.34 -15.20
N LEU A 191 -3.19 -1.44 -16.47
CA LEU A 191 -1.83 -1.81 -16.89
C LEU A 191 -0.82 -0.76 -16.46
N VAL A 192 -1.11 0.54 -16.65
CA VAL A 192 -0.16 1.60 -16.28
C VAL A 192 0.03 1.65 -14.76
N PHE A 193 -1.06 1.61 -13.99
CA PHE A 193 -0.96 1.61 -12.53
C PHE A 193 -0.32 0.34 -11.99
N GLY A 194 -0.79 -0.82 -12.42
CA GLY A 194 -0.33 -2.11 -11.92
C GLY A 194 1.12 -2.41 -12.29
N LEU A 195 1.56 -2.10 -13.53
CA LEU A 195 2.90 -2.43 -13.98
C LEU A 195 3.97 -1.42 -13.55
N PHE A 196 3.62 -0.14 -13.43
CA PHE A 196 4.61 0.93 -13.28
C PHE A 196 4.40 1.75 -12.01
N VAL A 197 3.22 2.36 -11.84
CA VAL A 197 3.01 3.35 -10.77
C VAL A 197 3.04 2.71 -9.39
N VAL A 198 2.23 1.68 -9.16
CA VAL A 198 2.12 1.04 -7.84
C VAL A 198 3.43 0.36 -7.43
N PRO A 199 4.11 -0.44 -8.27
CA PRO A 199 5.40 -1.03 -7.90
C PRO A 199 6.45 0.02 -7.54
N TYR A 200 6.54 1.08 -8.33
CA TYR A 200 7.48 2.18 -8.09
C TYR A 200 7.23 2.83 -6.73
N LEU A 201 5.97 3.14 -6.44
CA LEU A 201 5.57 3.78 -5.19
C LEU A 201 5.77 2.88 -3.96
N LEU A 202 5.51 1.58 -4.07
CA LEU A 202 5.78 0.64 -2.99
C LEU A 202 7.29 0.55 -2.68
N ILE A 203 8.14 0.47 -3.71
CA ILE A 203 9.60 0.46 -3.54
C ILE A 203 10.08 1.79 -2.93
N PHE A 204 9.55 2.92 -3.39
CA PHE A 204 9.85 4.23 -2.81
C PHE A 204 9.51 4.28 -1.31
N CYS A 205 8.31 3.85 -0.91
CA CYS A 205 7.90 3.79 0.48
C CYS A 205 8.79 2.85 1.30
N ALA A 206 9.14 1.68 0.76
CA ALA A 206 10.02 0.71 1.40
C ALA A 206 11.41 1.30 1.68
N ARG A 207 12.01 1.97 0.68
CA ARG A 207 13.30 2.66 0.84
C ARG A 207 13.21 3.85 1.80
N ALA A 208 12.17 4.65 1.70
CA ALA A 208 11.96 5.78 2.60
C ALA A 208 11.84 5.32 4.05
N LEU A 209 11.17 4.19 4.29
CA LEU A 209 11.00 3.60 5.61
C LEU A 209 12.30 2.99 6.14
N GLY A 210 13.04 2.27 5.28
CA GLY A 210 14.35 1.73 5.63
C GLY A 210 15.34 2.84 6.04
N ARG A 211 15.36 3.95 5.30
CA ARG A 211 16.21 5.12 5.63
C ARG A 211 15.81 5.79 6.94
N LEU A 212 14.51 6.01 7.14
CA LEU A 212 14.03 6.55 8.42
C LEU A 212 14.45 5.66 9.60
N TYR A 213 14.35 4.34 9.43
CA TYR A 213 14.71 3.40 10.47
C TYR A 213 16.23 3.35 10.74
N SER A 214 17.06 3.55 9.71
CA SER A 214 18.52 3.63 9.88
C SER A 214 19.00 4.91 10.56
N ASP A 215 18.18 5.96 10.58
CA ASP A 215 18.51 7.27 11.18
C ASP A 215 18.27 7.34 12.72
N ARG A 216 17.98 6.21 13.37
CA ARG A 216 17.75 6.10 14.82
C ARG A 216 19.02 6.32 15.66
#